data_AF-A0ABD2ABQ5-F1
#
_entry.id   AF-A0ABD2ABQ5-F1
#
_cell.length_a   1.000
_cell.length_b   1.000
_cell.length_c   1.000
_cell.angle_alpha   90.00
_cell.angle_beta   90.00
_cell.angle_gamma   90.00
#
_symmetry.space_group_name_H-M   'P 1'
#
loop_
_entity.id
_entity.type
_entity.pdbx_description
1 polymer ?
#
loop_
_entity_poly.entity_id
_entity_poly.type
_entity_poly.pdbx_seq_one_letter_code
_entity_poly.pdbx_strand_id
1 'polypeptide(L)'
;MPCVRQTEGEIPRINFTEWYKRELADPETRHEVKKHLNGTMLWIVSIFVHILLVAARPTENDVENDNATDTEFARNNCVLSTRYKYGDLKEPQPLILTRNGTVSTILYPNVNGTLKVQAGRSIYLACPGKRNSLRDMDYAQEVKATCVKNKIFQVNGENRNFSSLTCYRLPEHTARRTKSSCYNRNTHVEIGFNLSTNFLRVIELCRDEKTYNTYYTKFRMTKLIGGYQRSYPRPPKWMVGDYYGKIDINWQYNFNTQLVTLEKLLNSSELAKSHLTKSRQFLSRGHMAAKADFVYGALQSLTFWYINAAPQWMSFNAGNWEMLEASVRNFATDRSLDLDVYTGVHGQMTLPNASGKQKDIYLYANGTTRAVPVPKFYWKIIYDPRSKKGTAFVGLNDPFIKSITEDIYICSDISSKIKWLMWSPDDIKAGISYACTVDDLREAIPTIPKFQTVGVLTDQKFRTSCFSIGQTLWPVDECQLLSTDEASFTNNGMFNRYNEHTWSAENSRLRRKISTDKDTRTF
;
A
#
# COMPACT_ATOMS: atom_id res chain seq x y z
N MET A 1 -61.19 -21.39 -42.43
CA MET A 1 -62.10 -22.24 -41.62
C MET A 1 -62.33 -23.56 -42.37
N PRO A 2 -62.53 -24.71 -41.69
CA PRO A 2 -62.76 -24.88 -40.25
C PRO A 2 -61.80 -25.84 -39.51
N CYS A 3 -61.89 -25.76 -38.19
CA CYS A 3 -61.33 -26.64 -37.16
C CYS A 3 -62.17 -27.91 -36.99
N VAL A 4 -61.62 -29.00 -36.44
CA VAL A 4 -62.24 -29.81 -35.35
C VAL A 4 -61.13 -30.43 -34.46
N ARG A 5 -61.50 -30.60 -33.18
CA ARG A 5 -60.76 -30.88 -31.94
C ARG A 5 -61.11 -32.29 -31.43
N GLN A 6 -60.22 -32.94 -30.66
CA GLN A 6 -60.45 -33.85 -29.49
C GLN A 6 -59.14 -34.61 -29.19
N THR A 7 -58.77 -35.12 -28.00
CA THR A 7 -58.85 -34.81 -26.54
C THR A 7 -57.95 -35.86 -25.85
N GLU A 8 -57.57 -35.62 -24.60
CA GLU A 8 -56.53 -36.31 -23.81
C GLU A 8 -56.77 -37.80 -23.50
N GLY A 9 -55.68 -38.52 -23.26
CA GLY A 9 -55.60 -39.79 -22.52
C GLY A 9 -54.23 -39.93 -21.84
N GLU A 10 -54.21 -39.94 -20.50
CA GLU A 10 -53.01 -40.11 -19.67
C GLU A 10 -52.49 -41.55 -19.69
N ILE A 11 -51.16 -41.73 -19.74
CA ILE A 11 -50.45 -43.02 -19.54
C ILE A 11 -49.54 -42.86 -18.30
N PRO A 12 -49.48 -43.84 -17.37
CA PRO A 12 -49.01 -43.61 -16.01
C PRO A 12 -47.49 -43.47 -15.89
N ARG A 13 -47.04 -42.60 -14.97
CA ARG A 13 -45.63 -42.46 -14.57
C ARG A 13 -45.20 -43.67 -13.74
N ILE A 14 -44.22 -44.42 -14.24
CA ILE A 14 -43.50 -45.43 -13.46
C ILE A 14 -42.66 -44.71 -12.41
N ASN A 15 -42.88 -45.00 -11.13
CA ASN A 15 -42.06 -44.50 -10.04
C ASN A 15 -40.76 -45.31 -9.98
N PHE A 16 -39.67 -44.71 -10.50
CA PHE A 16 -38.34 -45.31 -10.56
C PHE A 16 -37.82 -45.76 -9.17
N THR A 17 -38.28 -45.10 -8.10
CA THR A 17 -37.89 -45.40 -6.72
C THR A 17 -38.56 -46.68 -6.20
N GLU A 18 -39.77 -47.00 -6.65
CA GLU A 18 -40.48 -48.25 -6.31
C GLU A 18 -39.87 -49.44 -7.07
N TRP A 19 -39.52 -49.26 -8.35
CA TRP A 19 -38.80 -50.26 -9.14
C TRP A 19 -37.42 -50.58 -8.54
N TYR A 20 -36.67 -49.54 -8.15
CA TYR A 20 -35.34 -49.70 -7.55
C TYR A 20 -35.36 -50.38 -6.17
N LYS A 21 -36.43 -50.18 -5.38
CA LYS A 21 -36.61 -50.87 -4.09
C LYS A 21 -36.96 -52.34 -4.25
N ARG A 22 -37.66 -52.71 -5.33
CA ARG A 22 -38.07 -54.09 -5.62
C ARG A 22 -36.87 -54.96 -6.02
N GLU A 23 -35.95 -54.41 -6.80
CA GLU A 23 -34.85 -55.17 -7.40
C GLU A 23 -33.64 -55.37 -6.49
N LEU A 24 -33.54 -54.62 -5.39
CA LEU A 24 -32.51 -54.81 -4.37
C LEU A 24 -32.97 -55.67 -3.19
N ALA A 25 -34.21 -56.16 -3.19
CA ALA A 25 -34.72 -57.05 -2.15
C ALA A 25 -34.30 -58.53 -2.37
N ASP A 26 -33.77 -58.87 -3.53
CA ASP A 26 -33.28 -60.21 -3.87
C ASP A 26 -31.77 -60.37 -3.51
N PRO A 27 -31.41 -61.33 -2.63
CA PRO A 27 -30.02 -61.58 -2.26
C PRO A 27 -29.11 -62.07 -3.40
N GLU A 28 -29.64 -62.75 -4.43
CA GLU A 28 -28.82 -63.32 -5.51
C GLU A 28 -28.33 -62.25 -6.49
N THR A 29 -29.15 -61.24 -6.80
CA THR A 29 -28.76 -60.12 -7.67
C THR A 29 -27.69 -59.23 -7.05
N ARG A 30 -27.66 -59.16 -5.70
CA ARG A 30 -26.69 -58.36 -4.94
C ARG A 30 -25.27 -58.93 -5.00
N HIS A 31 -25.13 -60.23 -5.28
CA HIS A 31 -23.84 -60.90 -5.39
C HIS A 31 -23.20 -60.73 -6.79
N GLU A 32 -24.00 -60.67 -7.85
CA GLU A 32 -23.50 -60.41 -9.21
C GLU A 32 -23.03 -58.97 -9.43
N VAL A 33 -23.75 -57.97 -8.90
CA VAL A 33 -23.38 -56.55 -9.06
C VAL A 33 -22.03 -56.20 -8.40
N LYS A 34 -21.68 -56.89 -7.31
CA LYS A 34 -20.38 -56.69 -6.63
C LYS A 34 -19.20 -57.29 -7.39
N LYS A 35 -19.43 -58.18 -8.36
CA LYS A 35 -18.34 -58.87 -9.06
C LYS A 35 -17.78 -58.08 -10.25
N HIS A 36 -18.38 -56.96 -10.66
CA HIS A 36 -18.03 -56.22 -11.89
C HIS A 36 -17.81 -54.70 -11.75
N LEU A 37 -17.62 -54.17 -10.55
CA LEU A 37 -17.40 -52.72 -10.34
C LEU A 37 -15.95 -52.41 -9.89
N ASN A 38 -15.13 -51.88 -10.81
CA ASN A 38 -13.81 -51.31 -10.50
C ASN A 38 -13.93 -49.88 -9.93
N GLY A 39 -12.94 -49.48 -9.13
CA GLY A 39 -12.94 -48.34 -8.20
C GLY A 39 -13.31 -46.94 -8.73
N THR A 40 -13.42 -46.74 -10.04
CA THR A 40 -13.86 -45.48 -10.64
C THR A 40 -15.39 -45.27 -10.55
N MET A 41 -16.20 -46.32 -10.41
CA MET A 41 -17.67 -46.19 -10.26
C MET A 41 -18.13 -45.83 -8.83
N LEU A 42 -17.31 -46.09 -7.80
CA LEU A 42 -17.62 -45.70 -6.41
C LEU A 42 -17.61 -44.18 -6.22
N TRP A 43 -16.80 -43.46 -7.00
CA TRP A 43 -16.77 -42.00 -6.99
C TRP A 43 -18.04 -41.35 -7.54
N ILE A 44 -18.62 -41.92 -8.60
CA ILE A 44 -19.84 -41.37 -9.23
C ILE A 44 -21.06 -41.59 -8.32
N VAL A 45 -21.16 -42.75 -7.66
CA VAL A 45 -22.24 -43.02 -6.70
C VAL A 45 -22.15 -42.11 -5.47
N SER A 46 -20.94 -41.77 -5.00
CA SER A 46 -20.75 -40.85 -3.88
C SER A 46 -21.15 -39.40 -4.20
N ILE A 47 -20.94 -38.96 -5.45
CA ILE A 47 -21.38 -37.63 -5.92
C ILE A 47 -22.91 -37.55 -6.01
N PHE A 48 -23.57 -38.61 -6.52
CA PHE A 48 -25.04 -38.62 -6.61
C PHE A 48 -25.73 -38.74 -5.25
N VAL A 49 -25.15 -39.47 -4.28
CA VAL A 49 -25.66 -39.52 -2.89
C VAL A 49 -25.51 -38.17 -2.19
N HIS A 50 -24.43 -37.41 -2.45
CA HIS A 50 -24.30 -36.05 -1.92
C HIS A 50 -25.29 -35.07 -2.55
N ILE A 51 -25.57 -35.18 -3.85
CA ILE A 51 -26.54 -34.30 -4.53
C ILE A 51 -27.97 -34.60 -4.07
N LEU A 52 -28.31 -35.87 -3.78
CA LEU A 52 -29.64 -36.25 -3.28
C LEU A 52 -29.84 -35.98 -1.77
N LEU A 53 -28.78 -36.01 -0.96
CA LEU A 53 -28.85 -35.64 0.47
C LEU A 53 -28.94 -34.12 0.70
N VAL A 54 -28.53 -33.30 -0.28
CA VAL A 54 -28.72 -31.84 -0.25
C VAL A 54 -30.16 -31.45 -0.65
N ALA A 55 -30.88 -32.33 -1.38
CA ALA A 55 -32.23 -32.05 -1.89
C ALA A 55 -33.39 -32.49 -0.95
N ALA A 56 -33.10 -33.03 0.23
CA ALA A 56 -34.12 -33.50 1.18
C ALA A 56 -33.88 -32.95 2.59
N ARG A 57 -34.23 -31.68 2.82
CA ARG A 57 -34.60 -31.19 4.15
C ARG A 57 -35.93 -30.44 4.10
N PRO A 58 -36.76 -30.54 5.16
CA PRO A 58 -38.10 -29.99 5.16
C PRO A 58 -38.06 -28.46 5.17
N THR A 59 -38.95 -27.84 4.42
CA THR A 59 -39.27 -26.42 4.51
C THR A 59 -40.04 -26.15 5.80
N GLU A 60 -39.40 -25.54 6.77
CA GLU A 60 -40.06 -24.84 7.87
C GLU A 60 -39.44 -23.44 7.96
N ASN A 61 -40.33 -22.45 7.93
CA ASN A 61 -40.02 -21.04 7.77
C ASN A 61 -39.21 -20.52 8.95
N ASP A 62 -38.08 -19.87 8.66
CA ASP A 62 -37.60 -18.61 9.24
C ASP A 62 -36.13 -18.41 8.80
N VAL A 63 -35.95 -18.16 7.50
CA VAL A 63 -34.70 -17.58 7.00
C VAL A 63 -34.81 -16.08 7.24
N GLU A 64 -34.36 -15.64 8.41
CA GLU A 64 -34.05 -14.24 8.63
C GLU A 64 -33.01 -13.82 7.58
N ASN A 65 -33.34 -12.72 6.93
CA ASN A 65 -32.85 -12.36 5.62
C ASN A 65 -31.52 -11.60 5.79
N ASP A 66 -30.38 -12.30 5.78
CA ASP A 66 -29.04 -11.69 5.88
C ASP A 66 -28.74 -10.67 4.75
N ASN A 67 -29.47 -10.74 3.63
CA ASN A 67 -29.41 -9.72 2.58
C ASN A 67 -30.33 -8.51 2.84
N ALA A 68 -31.41 -8.67 3.62
CA ALA A 68 -32.26 -7.54 4.02
C ALA A 68 -31.61 -6.71 5.13
N THR A 69 -30.90 -7.33 6.07
CA THR A 69 -30.23 -6.61 7.16
C THR A 69 -29.07 -5.74 6.65
N ASP A 70 -28.26 -6.22 5.69
CA ASP A 70 -27.19 -5.40 5.10
C ASP A 70 -27.74 -4.31 4.16
N THR A 71 -28.89 -4.55 3.50
CA THR A 71 -29.58 -3.51 2.69
C THR A 71 -30.38 -2.50 3.52
N GLU A 72 -30.93 -2.88 4.66
CA GLU A 72 -31.62 -2.00 5.61
C GLU A 72 -30.62 -1.18 6.44
N PHE A 73 -29.50 -1.79 6.85
CA PHE A 73 -28.35 -1.08 7.42
C PHE A 73 -27.74 -0.10 6.40
N ALA A 74 -27.66 -0.46 5.11
CA ALA A 74 -27.22 0.45 4.05
C ALA A 74 -28.23 1.58 3.73
N ARG A 75 -29.55 1.36 3.89
CA ARG A 75 -30.59 2.38 3.64
C ARG A 75 -30.57 3.52 4.64
N ASN A 76 -30.19 3.24 5.90
CA ASN A 76 -30.17 4.24 6.97
C ASN A 76 -28.78 4.85 7.18
N ASN A 77 -27.70 4.16 6.83
CA ASN A 77 -26.34 4.67 7.00
C ASN A 77 -25.82 5.41 5.77
N CYS A 78 -24.71 6.13 5.93
CA CYS A 78 -24.02 6.79 4.84
C CYS A 78 -22.91 5.88 4.30
N VAL A 79 -22.92 5.66 2.99
CA VAL A 79 -21.97 4.80 2.28
C VAL A 79 -21.38 5.58 1.12
N LEU A 80 -20.08 5.84 1.18
CA LEU A 80 -19.35 6.70 0.25
C LEU A 80 -18.24 5.91 -0.43
N SER A 81 -18.12 6.00 -1.75
CA SER A 81 -16.92 5.55 -2.45
C SER A 81 -15.84 6.62 -2.34
N THR A 82 -14.66 6.27 -1.83
CA THR A 82 -13.52 7.18 -1.74
C THR A 82 -12.55 7.01 -2.90
N ARG A 83 -12.90 6.25 -3.94
CA ARG A 83 -12.05 6.03 -5.11
C ARG A 83 -11.82 7.35 -5.86
N TYR A 84 -10.57 7.62 -6.23
CA TYR A 84 -10.23 8.83 -7.00
C TYR A 84 -10.94 8.84 -8.37
N LYS A 85 -11.34 10.03 -8.84
CA LYS A 85 -12.15 10.33 -10.04
C LYS A 85 -13.61 9.85 -10.01
N TYR A 86 -13.86 8.62 -9.58
CA TYR A 86 -15.17 7.97 -9.73
C TYR A 86 -16.01 7.94 -8.44
N GLY A 87 -15.37 8.15 -7.28
CA GLY A 87 -16.04 8.13 -5.99
C GLY A 87 -16.81 9.41 -5.66
N ASP A 88 -17.36 9.43 -4.45
CA ASP A 88 -18.13 10.51 -3.86
C ASP A 88 -17.23 11.58 -3.20
N LEU A 89 -15.97 11.25 -2.89
CA LEU A 89 -14.98 12.23 -2.42
C LEU A 89 -14.41 13.01 -3.63
N LYS A 90 -15.00 14.17 -3.92
CA LYS A 90 -14.64 15.03 -5.06
C LYS A 90 -13.47 15.97 -4.76
N GLU A 91 -12.79 16.43 -5.82
CA GLU A 91 -11.66 17.36 -5.72
C GLU A 91 -12.10 18.83 -5.66
N PRO A 92 -11.35 19.71 -4.98
CA PRO A 92 -10.29 19.40 -4.01
C PRO A 92 -10.84 18.73 -2.74
N GLN A 93 -10.30 17.56 -2.39
CA GLN A 93 -10.82 16.75 -1.28
C GLN A 93 -10.59 17.42 0.08
N PRO A 94 -11.59 17.49 0.98
CA PRO A 94 -11.34 17.79 2.39
C PRO A 94 -10.64 16.63 3.09
N LEU A 95 -9.99 16.90 4.22
CA LEU A 95 -9.64 15.86 5.18
C LEU A 95 -10.91 15.32 5.83
N ILE A 96 -11.03 14.00 5.94
CA ILE A 96 -12.15 13.35 6.62
C ILE A 96 -11.66 12.91 8.00
N LEU A 97 -12.27 13.47 9.05
CA LEU A 97 -11.79 13.34 10.42
C LEU A 97 -12.88 12.81 11.34
N THR A 98 -12.45 12.05 12.36
CA THR A 98 -13.20 11.83 13.60
C THR A 98 -12.57 12.67 14.71
N ARG A 99 -13.36 12.95 15.74
CA ARG A 99 -12.92 13.74 16.90
C ARG A 99 -13.23 13.01 18.20
N ASN A 100 -12.23 12.92 19.07
CA ASN A 100 -12.39 12.50 20.45
C ASN A 100 -11.81 13.61 21.36
N GLY A 101 -12.69 14.36 22.02
CA GLY A 101 -12.31 15.60 22.72
C GLY A 101 -11.68 16.61 21.76
N THR A 102 -10.44 17.02 22.03
CA THR A 102 -9.66 17.95 21.18
C THR A 102 -8.81 17.25 20.13
N VAL A 103 -8.77 15.91 20.11
CA VAL A 103 -7.90 15.14 19.22
C VAL A 103 -8.67 14.78 17.95
N SER A 104 -8.18 15.26 16.81
CA SER A 104 -8.68 14.87 15.49
C SER A 104 -7.84 13.74 14.90
N THR A 105 -8.49 12.73 14.32
CA THR A 105 -7.85 11.59 13.63
C THR A 105 -8.45 11.38 12.25
N ILE A 106 -7.68 10.88 11.30
CA ILE A 106 -8.19 10.52 9.97
C ILE A 106 -9.19 9.36 10.10
N LEU A 107 -10.37 9.53 9.50
CA LEU A 107 -11.33 8.45 9.32
C LEU A 107 -11.05 7.76 7.99
N TYR A 108 -10.68 6.48 8.01
CA TYR A 108 -10.33 5.70 6.82
C TYR A 108 -11.54 4.93 6.24
N PRO A 109 -11.58 4.67 4.92
CA PRO A 109 -12.54 3.76 4.31
C PRO A 109 -12.13 2.31 4.57
N ASN A 110 -13.00 1.34 4.26
CA ASN A 110 -12.60 -0.07 4.23
C ASN A 110 -11.60 -0.37 3.09
N VAL A 111 -11.10 -1.61 3.05
CA VAL A 111 -10.11 -2.08 2.06
C VAL A 111 -10.57 -1.99 0.59
N ASN A 112 -11.87 -1.81 0.34
CA ASN A 112 -12.43 -1.64 -1.01
C ASN A 112 -12.57 -0.17 -1.43
N GLY A 113 -12.19 0.77 -0.55
CA GLY A 113 -12.36 2.20 -0.74
C GLY A 113 -13.79 2.66 -0.48
N THR A 114 -14.51 1.99 0.43
CA THR A 114 -15.86 2.39 0.86
C THR A 114 -15.84 2.88 2.30
N LEU A 115 -16.22 4.14 2.51
CA LEU A 115 -16.40 4.73 3.82
C LEU A 115 -17.86 4.55 4.28
N LYS A 116 -18.06 3.87 5.41
CA LYS A 116 -19.36 3.71 6.06
C LYS A 116 -19.43 4.58 7.31
N VAL A 117 -20.48 5.42 7.42
CA VAL A 117 -20.77 6.25 8.60
C VAL A 117 -22.19 5.94 9.06
N GLN A 118 -22.36 5.61 10.33
CA GLN A 118 -23.68 5.28 10.88
C GLN A 118 -24.61 6.51 10.88
N ALA A 119 -25.90 6.29 10.62
CA ALA A 119 -26.95 7.31 10.74
C ALA A 119 -26.85 8.07 12.07
N GLY A 120 -26.96 9.39 12.04
CA GLY A 120 -26.86 10.25 13.22
C GLY A 120 -25.44 10.43 13.78
N ARG A 121 -24.43 9.68 13.30
CA ARG A 121 -23.02 9.93 13.66
C ARG A 121 -22.45 11.08 12.84
N SER A 122 -21.60 11.87 13.48
CA SER A 122 -20.93 12.99 12.84
C SER A 122 -19.46 12.71 12.54
N ILE A 123 -19.02 13.24 11.41
CA ILE A 123 -17.62 13.37 11.00
C ILE A 123 -17.27 14.84 10.86
N TYR A 124 -15.98 15.14 10.73
CA TYR A 124 -15.49 16.50 10.50
C TYR A 124 -14.79 16.56 9.15
N LEU A 125 -15.11 17.58 8.37
CA LEU A 125 -14.44 17.87 7.10
C LEU A 125 -13.58 19.10 7.28
N ALA A 126 -12.28 19.00 6.99
CA ALA A 126 -11.34 20.10 7.17
C ALA A 126 -10.59 20.47 5.89
N CYS A 127 -10.45 21.77 5.66
CA CYS A 127 -9.73 22.39 4.55
C CYS A 127 -8.62 23.30 5.10
N PRO A 128 -7.56 22.72 5.73
CA PRO A 128 -6.48 23.50 6.31
C PRO A 128 -5.73 24.31 5.25
N GLY A 129 -5.16 25.43 5.69
CA GLY A 129 -4.37 26.34 4.85
C GLY A 129 -4.87 27.77 4.85
N LYS A 130 -3.98 28.70 4.48
CA LYS A 130 -4.31 30.14 4.49
C LYS A 130 -5.34 30.45 3.42
N ARG A 131 -6.49 31.03 3.81
CA ARG A 131 -7.63 31.33 2.93
C ARG A 131 -8.14 30.08 2.19
N ASN A 132 -8.11 28.93 2.87
CA ASN A 132 -8.76 27.71 2.42
C ASN A 132 -9.98 27.45 3.31
N SER A 133 -11.03 26.86 2.75
CA SER A 133 -12.27 26.55 3.44
C SER A 133 -13.08 25.55 2.62
N LEU A 134 -14.15 25.00 3.20
CA LEU A 134 -15.16 24.32 2.40
C LEU A 134 -15.88 25.33 1.49
N ARG A 135 -16.28 24.86 0.30
CA ARG A 135 -17.09 25.62 -0.65
C ARG A 135 -18.52 25.77 -0.13
N ASP A 136 -19.10 26.95 -0.34
CA ASP A 136 -20.49 27.27 0.01
C ASP A 136 -20.81 27.05 1.50
N MET A 137 -19.84 27.38 2.37
CA MET A 137 -19.87 27.18 3.82
C MET A 137 -19.30 28.38 4.58
N ASP A 138 -19.63 29.62 4.20
CA ASP A 138 -19.22 30.85 4.91
C ASP A 138 -17.75 30.92 5.32
N TYR A 139 -16.85 30.45 4.45
CA TYR A 139 -15.42 30.39 4.69
C TYR A 139 -14.97 29.51 5.88
N ALA A 140 -15.80 28.55 6.31
CA ALA A 140 -15.46 27.60 7.36
C ALA A 140 -14.30 26.68 6.95
N GLN A 141 -13.19 26.75 7.69
CA GLN A 141 -12.04 25.86 7.54
C GLN A 141 -12.34 24.42 7.97
N GLU A 142 -13.35 24.23 8.80
CA GLU A 142 -13.79 22.93 9.27
C GLU A 142 -15.30 22.96 9.51
N VAL A 143 -15.99 21.89 9.12
CA VAL A 143 -17.43 21.71 9.38
C VAL A 143 -17.71 20.34 9.98
N LYS A 144 -18.73 20.28 10.85
CA LYS A 144 -19.32 19.02 11.33
C LYS A 144 -20.37 18.57 10.32
N ALA A 145 -20.24 17.33 9.84
CA ALA A 145 -21.19 16.72 8.93
C ALA A 145 -21.81 15.48 9.59
N THR A 146 -23.12 15.48 9.78
CA THR A 146 -23.85 14.37 10.41
C THR A 146 -24.47 13.49 9.34
N CYS A 147 -24.21 12.19 9.39
CA CYS A 147 -24.80 11.25 8.44
C CYS A 147 -26.33 11.22 8.59
N VAL A 148 -27.05 11.37 7.48
CA VAL A 148 -28.51 11.23 7.41
C VAL A 148 -28.88 9.87 6.82
N LYS A 149 -28.54 9.64 5.54
CA LYS A 149 -28.72 8.37 4.82
C LYS A 149 -28.01 8.39 3.47
N ASN A 150 -27.61 7.22 2.96
CA ASN A 150 -26.97 7.04 1.65
C ASN A 150 -25.72 7.93 1.45
N LYS A 151 -25.85 9.04 0.72
CA LYS A 151 -24.77 10.00 0.45
C LYS A 151 -25.05 11.37 1.04
N ILE A 152 -26.10 11.49 1.85
CA ILE A 152 -26.59 12.75 2.36
C ILE A 152 -26.08 12.96 3.78
N PHE A 153 -25.47 14.11 4.00
CA PHE A 153 -25.01 14.59 5.30
C PHE A 153 -25.71 15.91 5.62
N GLN A 154 -26.12 16.07 6.87
CA GLN A 154 -26.59 17.35 7.39
C GLN A 154 -25.38 18.19 7.80
N VAL A 155 -25.27 19.39 7.24
CA VAL A 155 -24.22 20.38 7.53
C VAL A 155 -24.89 21.74 7.71
N ASN A 156 -24.63 22.42 8.83
CA ASN A 156 -25.27 23.71 9.18
C ASN A 156 -26.81 23.71 9.06
N GLY A 157 -27.45 22.58 9.39
CA GLY A 157 -28.91 22.43 9.31
C GLY A 157 -29.45 22.00 7.93
N GLU A 158 -28.62 22.00 6.89
CA GLU A 158 -29.02 21.64 5.52
C GLU A 158 -28.56 20.23 5.11
N ASN A 159 -29.42 19.52 4.39
CA ASN A 159 -29.08 18.23 3.79
C ASN A 159 -28.30 18.43 2.49
N ARG A 160 -27.05 17.97 2.46
CA ARG A 160 -26.17 18.07 1.30
C ARG A 160 -25.64 16.71 0.88
N ASN A 161 -25.48 16.52 -0.43
CA ASN A 161 -24.78 15.36 -0.95
C ASN A 161 -23.29 15.49 -0.61
N PHE A 162 -22.66 14.42 -0.12
CA PHE A 162 -21.25 14.44 0.23
C PHE A 162 -20.35 14.90 -0.93
N SER A 163 -20.73 14.62 -2.18
CA SER A 163 -19.99 15.05 -3.36
C SER A 163 -19.89 16.57 -3.54
N SER A 164 -20.77 17.37 -2.92
CA SER A 164 -20.66 18.83 -2.95
C SER A 164 -19.73 19.40 -1.87
N LEU A 165 -19.39 18.60 -0.85
CA LEU A 165 -18.58 19.02 0.29
C LEU A 165 -17.09 18.97 -0.06
N THR A 166 -16.62 19.97 -0.80
CA THR A 166 -15.24 20.09 -1.30
C THR A 166 -14.55 21.35 -0.76
N CYS A 167 -13.22 21.36 -0.79
CA CYS A 167 -12.44 22.55 -0.44
C CYS A 167 -12.30 23.51 -1.64
N TYR A 168 -11.97 24.77 -1.36
CA TYR A 168 -11.52 25.69 -2.41
C TYR A 168 -10.15 25.26 -2.99
N ARG A 169 -9.26 24.73 -2.14
CA ARG A 169 -7.92 24.24 -2.49
C ARG A 169 -7.63 22.94 -1.75
N LEU A 170 -6.68 22.15 -2.25
CA LEU A 170 -6.22 20.97 -1.51
C LEU A 170 -5.74 21.38 -0.11
N PRO A 171 -6.05 20.58 0.93
CA PRO A 171 -5.54 20.75 2.28
C PRO A 171 -4.03 21.06 2.30
N GLU A 172 -3.66 22.21 2.87
CA GLU A 172 -2.27 22.64 2.94
C GLU A 172 -1.54 21.85 4.04
N HIS A 173 -0.54 21.06 3.64
CA HIS A 173 0.36 20.36 4.55
C HIS A 173 1.63 21.20 4.83
N THR A 174 2.17 21.07 6.04
CA THR A 174 3.39 21.76 6.47
C THR A 174 4.36 20.80 7.13
N ALA A 175 5.66 21.11 7.05
CA ALA A 175 6.71 20.47 7.83
C ALA A 175 7.19 21.44 8.91
N ARG A 176 7.29 21.00 10.17
CA ARG A 176 7.76 21.83 11.28
C ARG A 176 8.79 21.11 12.14
N ARG A 177 9.81 21.84 12.58
CA ARG A 177 10.74 21.38 13.62
C ARG A 177 10.00 21.33 14.95
N THR A 178 10.22 20.26 15.72
CA THR A 178 9.68 20.14 17.08
C THR A 178 10.66 20.70 18.11
N LYS A 179 10.22 20.81 19.38
CA LYS A 179 11.11 21.11 20.51
C LYS A 179 11.92 19.89 20.97
N SER A 180 11.62 18.70 20.43
CA SER A 180 12.31 17.47 20.76
C SER A 180 13.47 17.20 19.80
N SER A 181 14.37 16.34 20.23
CA SER A 181 15.44 15.82 19.38
C SER A 181 15.29 14.32 19.18
N CYS A 182 15.92 13.81 18.13
CA CYS A 182 16.04 12.39 17.85
C CYS A 182 17.51 11.96 18.00
N TYR A 183 17.87 10.80 17.42
CA TYR A 183 19.23 10.22 17.45
C TYR A 183 20.35 11.28 17.46
N ASN A 184 21.28 11.19 18.41
CA ASN A 184 22.42 12.12 18.57
C ASN A 184 22.04 13.61 18.61
N ARG A 185 20.92 13.96 19.26
CA ARG A 185 20.41 15.34 19.37
C ARG A 185 20.11 16.00 18.03
N ASN A 186 19.87 15.19 16.98
CA ASN A 186 19.44 15.70 15.68
C ASN A 186 17.99 16.20 15.73
N THR A 187 17.61 16.94 14.69
CA THR A 187 16.33 17.63 14.65
C THR A 187 15.19 16.65 14.39
N HIS A 188 14.22 16.62 15.30
CA HIS A 188 12.96 15.92 15.05
C HIS A 188 12.00 16.85 14.31
N VAL A 189 11.59 16.46 13.11
CA VAL A 189 10.67 17.18 12.23
C VAL A 189 9.38 16.38 12.07
N GLU A 190 8.25 17.07 11.98
CA GLU A 190 6.94 16.47 11.72
C GLU A 190 6.32 17.07 10.46
N ILE A 191 5.73 16.23 9.60
CA ILE A 191 4.92 16.63 8.45
C ILE A 191 3.46 16.30 8.73
N GLY A 192 2.57 17.24 8.46
CA GLY A 192 1.16 17.10 8.77
C GLY A 192 0.32 18.32 8.39
N PHE A 193 -0.85 18.45 9.01
CA PHE A 193 -1.80 19.54 8.76
C PHE A 193 -2.04 20.36 10.02
N ASN A 194 -2.05 21.69 9.87
CA ASN A 194 -2.48 22.59 10.93
C ASN A 194 -4.02 22.62 10.93
N LEU A 195 -4.65 21.92 11.88
CA LEU A 195 -6.09 22.01 12.12
C LEU A 195 -6.37 23.11 13.15
N SER A 196 -7.63 23.52 13.26
CA SER A 196 -8.08 24.47 14.29
C SER A 196 -7.89 23.94 15.71
N THR A 197 -7.87 22.62 15.88
CA THR A 197 -7.78 21.92 17.18
C THR A 197 -6.36 21.50 17.54
N ASN A 198 -5.66 20.85 16.62
CA ASN A 198 -4.33 20.33 16.83
C ASN A 198 -3.54 20.26 15.53
N PHE A 199 -2.24 20.02 15.63
CA PHE A 199 -1.46 19.58 14.48
C PHE A 199 -1.72 18.10 14.23
N LEU A 200 -2.31 17.77 13.08
CA LEU A 200 -2.47 16.39 12.63
C LEU A 200 -1.17 15.92 12.01
N ARG A 201 -0.29 15.36 12.84
CA ARG A 201 0.96 14.75 12.44
C ARG A 201 0.73 13.47 11.65
N VAL A 202 1.43 13.31 10.53
CA VAL A 202 1.33 12.13 9.65
C VAL A 202 2.68 11.42 9.49
N ILE A 203 3.77 12.18 9.33
CA ILE A 203 5.13 11.63 9.21
C ILE A 203 6.04 12.31 10.23
N GLU A 204 6.85 11.53 10.92
CA GLU A 204 7.94 11.99 11.79
C GLU A 204 9.28 11.73 11.08
N LEU A 205 10.26 12.60 11.25
CA LEU A 205 11.57 12.49 10.62
C LEU A 205 12.69 12.83 11.61
N CYS A 206 13.79 12.08 11.56
CA CYS A 206 15.03 12.43 12.24
C CYS A 206 16.04 12.99 11.24
N ARG A 207 16.38 14.27 11.37
CA ARG A 207 17.16 14.99 10.36
C ARG A 207 18.43 15.61 10.93
N ASP A 208 19.54 15.37 10.24
CA ASP A 208 20.77 16.12 10.42
C ASP A 208 20.74 17.38 9.54
N GLU A 209 20.58 18.53 10.18
CA GLU A 209 20.50 19.82 9.50
C GLU A 209 21.87 20.31 8.97
N LYS A 210 22.99 19.66 9.34
CA LYS A 210 24.32 20.02 8.83
C LYS A 210 24.62 19.32 7.51
N THR A 211 24.34 18.03 7.43
CA THR A 211 24.60 17.22 6.20
C THR A 211 23.40 17.18 5.25
N TYR A 212 22.24 17.64 5.73
CA TYR A 212 20.93 17.53 5.07
C TYR A 212 20.42 16.09 4.90
N ASN A 213 21.04 15.14 5.60
CA ASN A 213 20.59 13.76 5.63
C ASN A 213 19.36 13.60 6.53
N THR A 214 18.38 12.82 6.08
CA THR A 214 17.29 12.34 6.92
C THR A 214 17.62 10.90 7.30
N TYR A 215 17.91 10.65 8.58
CA TYR A 215 18.31 9.31 9.03
C TYR A 215 17.19 8.30 8.92
N TYR A 216 15.99 8.69 9.32
CA TYR A 216 14.79 7.88 9.17
C TYR A 216 13.53 8.74 9.18
N THR A 217 12.45 8.15 8.65
CA THR A 217 11.07 8.58 8.84
C THR A 217 10.27 7.51 9.57
N LYS A 218 9.20 7.94 10.24
CA LYS A 218 8.21 7.07 10.89
C LYS A 218 6.81 7.53 10.51
N PHE A 219 5.93 6.58 10.17
CA PHE A 219 4.50 6.83 10.06
C PHE A 219 3.69 5.61 10.51
N ARG A 220 2.37 5.80 10.69
CA ARG A 220 1.42 4.74 11.02
C ARG A 220 0.72 4.29 9.73
N MET A 221 1.01 3.08 9.27
CA MET A 221 0.24 2.44 8.19
C MET A 221 -1.02 1.81 8.78
N THR A 222 -2.17 2.12 8.20
CA THR A 222 -3.42 1.50 8.64
C THR A 222 -3.63 0.14 7.99
N LYS A 223 -4.27 -0.80 8.71
CA LYS A 223 -4.78 -2.06 8.15
C LYS A 223 -5.73 -1.88 6.96
N LEU A 224 -6.31 -0.69 6.84
CA LEU A 224 -7.25 -0.33 5.78
C LEU A 224 -6.54 0.14 4.50
N ILE A 225 -5.21 0.01 4.43
CA ILE A 225 -4.39 0.54 3.33
C ILE A 225 -4.79 -0.01 1.96
N GLY A 226 -5.40 -1.20 1.86
CA GLY A 226 -5.98 -1.72 0.62
C GLY A 226 -6.98 -0.77 -0.06
N GLY A 227 -7.64 0.10 0.72
CA GLY A 227 -8.60 1.10 0.26
C GLY A 227 -7.99 2.41 -0.27
N TYR A 228 -6.66 2.47 -0.44
CA TYR A 228 -5.98 3.68 -0.90
C TYR A 228 -6.41 4.14 -2.29
N GLN A 229 -6.32 5.45 -2.52
CA GLN A 229 -6.59 6.06 -3.81
C GLN A 229 -5.46 5.74 -4.80
N ARG A 230 -5.75 4.86 -5.74
CA ARG A 230 -4.84 4.51 -6.85
C ARG A 230 -4.77 5.65 -7.87
N SER A 231 -3.60 5.84 -8.45
CA SER A 231 -3.34 6.82 -9.53
C SER A 231 -3.76 8.26 -9.19
N TYR A 232 -3.81 8.62 -7.90
CA TYR A 232 -3.95 10.02 -7.49
C TYR A 232 -2.76 10.82 -8.04
N PRO A 233 -2.96 12.00 -8.63
CA PRO A 233 -1.89 12.76 -9.28
C PRO A 233 -0.79 13.12 -8.29
N ARG A 234 0.45 13.11 -8.78
CA ARG A 234 1.58 13.65 -8.02
C ARG A 234 1.45 15.18 -8.00
N PRO A 235 1.72 15.86 -6.87
CA PRO A 235 1.82 17.32 -6.86
C PRO A 235 2.83 17.80 -7.91
N PRO A 236 2.61 18.96 -8.54
CA PRO A 236 3.49 19.46 -9.60
C PRO A 236 4.90 19.80 -9.08
N LYS A 237 5.03 20.07 -7.78
CA LYS A 237 6.28 20.47 -7.14
C LYS A 237 6.46 19.75 -5.82
N TRP A 238 7.71 19.46 -5.51
CA TRP A 238 8.14 19.02 -4.19
C TRP A 238 8.38 20.23 -3.29
N MET A 239 8.03 20.11 -2.01
CA MET A 239 8.22 21.15 -1.02
C MET A 239 9.65 21.12 -0.46
N VAL A 240 10.31 22.28 -0.47
CA VAL A 240 11.68 22.45 0.04
C VAL A 240 11.68 22.98 1.47
N GLY A 241 10.84 23.97 1.77
CA GLY A 241 10.89 24.71 3.03
C GLY A 241 12.21 25.48 3.20
N ASP A 242 12.65 25.65 4.44
CA ASP A 242 13.94 26.27 4.81
C ASP A 242 15.04 25.22 5.10
N TYR A 243 14.79 23.94 4.81
CA TYR A 243 15.60 22.79 5.25
C TYR A 243 16.92 22.56 4.49
N TYR A 244 17.22 23.35 3.45
CA TYR A 244 18.40 23.15 2.59
C TYR A 244 19.27 24.41 2.44
N GLY A 245 19.04 25.43 3.27
CA GLY A 245 19.82 26.67 3.26
C GLY A 245 19.89 27.31 1.86
N LYS A 246 21.11 27.46 1.33
CA LYS A 246 21.38 28.03 0.00
C LYS A 246 21.39 27.00 -1.13
N ILE A 247 21.26 25.71 -0.84
CA ILE A 247 21.28 24.67 -1.86
C ILE A 247 19.90 24.59 -2.51
N ASP A 248 19.83 24.85 -3.82
CA ASP A 248 18.66 24.51 -4.62
C ASP A 248 18.62 22.98 -4.80
N ILE A 249 17.97 22.31 -3.84
CA ILE A 249 17.86 20.85 -3.82
C ILE A 249 17.11 20.31 -5.05
N ASN A 250 16.14 21.05 -5.58
CA ASN A 250 15.42 20.64 -6.77
C ASN A 250 16.34 20.56 -7.98
N TRP A 251 17.21 21.57 -8.15
CA TRP A 251 18.21 21.58 -9.20
C TRP A 251 19.22 20.44 -9.09
N GLN A 252 19.56 19.98 -7.89
CA GLN A 252 20.53 18.89 -7.70
C GLN A 252 20.02 17.54 -8.21
N TYR A 253 18.70 17.33 -8.22
CA TYR A 253 18.10 16.12 -8.78
C TYR A 253 17.98 16.13 -10.32
N ASN A 254 18.34 17.22 -10.99
CA ASN A 254 18.35 17.24 -12.46
C ASN A 254 19.49 16.39 -13.01
N PHE A 255 19.21 15.60 -14.05
CA PHE A 255 20.17 14.68 -14.66
C PHE A 255 21.50 15.36 -15.05
N ASN A 256 21.45 16.52 -15.71
CA ASN A 256 22.66 17.23 -16.12
C ASN A 256 23.46 17.76 -14.92
N THR A 257 22.78 18.16 -13.83
CA THR A 257 23.45 18.57 -12.59
C THR A 257 24.16 17.39 -11.92
N GLN A 258 23.51 16.22 -11.91
CA GLN A 258 24.12 14.99 -11.39
C GLN A 258 25.35 14.60 -12.21
N LEU A 259 25.27 14.70 -13.55
CA LEU A 259 26.41 14.45 -14.42
C LEU A 259 27.59 15.34 -14.02
N VAL A 260 27.42 16.67 -14.04
CA VAL A 260 28.47 17.62 -13.65
C VAL A 260 29.01 17.35 -12.23
N THR A 261 28.15 16.93 -11.31
CA THR A 261 28.55 16.59 -9.94
C THR A 261 29.42 15.33 -9.91
N LEU A 262 29.03 14.26 -10.61
CA LEU A 262 29.83 13.04 -10.71
C LEU A 262 31.15 13.28 -11.44
N GLU A 263 31.18 14.11 -12.48
CA GLU A 263 32.43 14.47 -13.19
C GLU A 263 33.46 15.04 -12.22
N LYS A 264 33.03 15.94 -11.32
CA LYS A 264 33.88 16.53 -10.28
C LYS A 264 34.32 15.50 -9.24
N LEU A 265 33.42 14.62 -8.79
CA LEU A 265 33.71 13.64 -7.75
C LEU A 265 34.66 12.54 -8.24
N LEU A 266 34.47 12.08 -9.47
CA LEU A 266 35.23 10.99 -10.10
C LEU A 266 36.46 11.47 -10.86
N ASN A 267 36.60 12.79 -11.03
CA ASN A 267 37.65 13.41 -11.84
C ASN A 267 37.72 12.82 -13.27
N SER A 268 36.56 12.54 -13.87
CA SER A 268 36.45 11.96 -15.20
C SER A 268 35.04 12.12 -15.79
N SER A 269 34.96 12.74 -16.97
CA SER A 269 33.70 12.86 -17.73
C SER A 269 33.20 11.51 -18.26
N GLU A 270 34.12 10.66 -18.70
CA GLU A 270 33.81 9.35 -19.26
C GLU A 270 33.21 8.42 -18.19
N LEU A 271 33.83 8.35 -17.01
CA LEU A 271 33.30 7.54 -15.91
C LEU A 271 31.92 8.04 -15.46
N ALA A 272 31.76 9.35 -15.28
CA ALA A 272 30.46 9.92 -14.88
C ALA A 272 29.34 9.59 -15.89
N LYS A 273 29.64 9.67 -17.20
CA LYS A 273 28.70 9.28 -18.26
C LYS A 273 28.39 7.79 -18.25
N SER A 274 29.38 6.94 -17.97
CA SER A 274 29.17 5.48 -17.89
C SER A 274 28.22 5.05 -16.78
N HIS A 275 28.14 5.83 -15.69
CA HIS A 275 27.23 5.58 -14.56
C HIS A 275 25.84 6.20 -14.71
N LEU A 276 25.59 7.01 -15.75
CA LEU A 276 24.33 7.74 -15.90
C LEU A 276 23.62 7.44 -17.20
N THR A 277 22.31 7.21 -17.12
CA THR A 277 21.41 7.05 -18.27
C THR A 277 20.06 7.64 -17.93
N LYS A 278 19.60 8.62 -18.71
CA LYS A 278 18.40 9.42 -18.41
C LYS A 278 17.14 8.61 -18.08
N SER A 279 16.98 7.43 -18.69
CA SER A 279 15.79 6.59 -18.52
C SER A 279 15.89 5.58 -17.37
N ARG A 280 17.09 5.23 -16.90
CA ARG A 280 17.27 4.08 -16.00
C ARG A 280 18.24 4.29 -14.85
N GLN A 281 19.26 5.11 -15.05
CA GLN A 281 20.38 5.23 -14.12
C GLN A 281 20.64 6.70 -13.79
N PHE A 282 19.99 7.17 -12.74
CA PHE A 282 20.17 8.50 -12.15
C PHE A 282 19.67 8.45 -10.70
N LEU A 283 20.08 9.41 -9.89
CA LEU A 283 19.58 9.55 -8.53
C LEU A 283 18.21 10.20 -8.57
N SER A 284 17.20 9.43 -8.18
CA SER A 284 15.83 9.88 -7.99
C SER A 284 15.59 10.35 -6.56
N ARG A 285 14.49 11.06 -6.34
CA ARG A 285 13.98 11.44 -5.01
C ARG A 285 13.31 10.21 -4.38
N GLY A 286 14.10 9.29 -3.85
CA GLY A 286 13.60 8.08 -3.22
C GLY A 286 12.81 8.42 -1.97
N HIS A 287 11.49 8.22 -2.00
CA HIS A 287 10.63 8.49 -0.85
C HIS A 287 11.02 7.59 0.32
N MET A 288 11.05 8.13 1.53
CA MET A 288 11.21 7.33 2.74
C MET A 288 9.85 6.85 3.26
N ALA A 289 8.88 7.75 3.40
CA ALA A 289 7.46 7.39 3.48
C ALA A 289 6.84 7.53 2.09
N ALA A 290 6.47 6.41 1.47
CA ALA A 290 6.05 6.36 0.08
C ALA A 290 4.64 6.92 -0.12
N LYS A 291 4.41 7.55 -1.27
CA LYS A 291 3.10 8.09 -1.68
C LYS A 291 1.98 7.05 -1.52
N ALA A 292 2.21 5.82 -1.97
CA ALA A 292 1.18 4.78 -2.00
C ALA A 292 0.89 4.18 -0.61
N ASP A 293 1.69 4.48 0.41
CA ASP A 293 1.48 4.00 1.78
C ASP A 293 0.42 4.83 2.54
N PHE A 294 -0.23 5.78 1.86
CA PHE A 294 -1.28 6.63 2.41
C PHE A 294 -2.59 6.54 1.62
N VAL A 295 -3.71 6.47 2.34
CA VAL A 295 -5.02 6.17 1.76
C VAL A 295 -5.56 7.32 0.90
N TYR A 296 -5.66 8.54 1.44
CA TYR A 296 -6.28 9.68 0.76
C TYR A 296 -5.28 10.52 -0.03
N GLY A 297 -5.72 11.11 -1.14
CA GLY A 297 -4.89 11.95 -2.00
C GLY A 297 -4.19 13.12 -1.28
N ALA A 298 -4.85 13.73 -0.30
CA ALA A 298 -4.23 14.75 0.56
C ALA A 298 -3.05 14.18 1.40
N LEU A 299 -3.19 12.95 1.92
CA LEU A 299 -2.12 12.24 2.62
C LEU A 299 -1.04 11.70 1.67
N GLN A 300 -1.37 11.44 0.42
CA GLN A 300 -0.39 11.09 -0.60
C GLN A 300 0.42 12.31 -1.04
N SER A 301 -0.22 13.49 -1.09
CA SER A 301 0.43 14.73 -1.53
C SER A 301 1.46 15.24 -0.51
N LEU A 302 1.21 15.05 0.79
CA LEU A 302 2.15 15.46 1.85
C LEU A 302 3.45 14.67 1.86
N THR A 303 3.58 13.57 1.12
CA THR A 303 4.85 12.83 1.06
C THR A 303 5.92 13.54 0.24
N PHE A 304 5.52 14.53 -0.59
CA PHE A 304 6.37 15.25 -1.53
C PHE A 304 7.16 16.40 -0.88
N TRP A 305 7.77 16.14 0.27
CA TRP A 305 8.77 17.01 0.89
C TRP A 305 10.16 16.45 0.64
N TYR A 306 11.12 17.30 0.27
CA TYR A 306 12.50 16.86 0.04
C TYR A 306 13.13 16.19 1.27
N ILE A 307 12.74 16.63 2.47
CA ILE A 307 13.18 16.03 3.74
C ILE A 307 12.63 14.61 3.96
N ASN A 308 11.56 14.19 3.27
CA ASN A 308 11.02 12.82 3.24
C ASN A 308 11.63 11.99 2.08
N ALA A 309 12.78 12.40 1.56
CA ALA A 309 13.48 11.67 0.53
C ALA A 309 14.99 11.65 0.75
N ALA A 310 15.62 10.62 0.21
CA ALA A 310 17.08 10.54 0.08
C ALA A 310 17.44 10.19 -1.39
N PRO A 311 18.68 10.44 -1.84
CA PRO A 311 19.11 10.08 -3.19
C PRO A 311 19.11 8.57 -3.40
N GLN A 312 18.24 8.10 -4.29
CA GLN A 312 18.09 6.66 -4.58
C GLN A 312 18.27 6.40 -6.06
N TRP A 313 19.12 5.45 -6.44
CA TRP A 313 19.26 5.07 -7.84
C TRP A 313 17.93 4.57 -8.40
N MET A 314 17.55 5.10 -9.54
CA MET A 314 16.24 4.84 -10.14
C MET A 314 15.98 3.34 -10.40
N SER A 315 17.02 2.59 -10.76
CA SER A 315 16.97 1.15 -10.99
C SER A 315 16.66 0.34 -9.72
N PHE A 316 17.17 0.78 -8.56
CA PHE A 316 16.81 0.24 -7.25
C PHE A 316 15.42 0.71 -6.78
N ASN A 317 15.13 2.02 -6.91
CA ASN A 317 13.86 2.62 -6.49
C ASN A 317 12.65 1.97 -7.19
N ALA A 318 12.70 1.84 -8.51
CA ALA A 318 11.66 1.18 -9.32
C ALA A 318 11.90 -0.33 -9.50
N GLY A 319 12.81 -0.90 -8.71
CA GLY A 319 13.13 -2.32 -8.69
C GLY A 319 12.60 -2.96 -7.40
N ASN A 320 13.50 -3.58 -6.64
CA ASN A 320 13.13 -4.30 -5.43
C ASN A 320 12.55 -3.40 -4.34
N TRP A 321 12.89 -2.10 -4.32
CA TRP A 321 12.34 -1.18 -3.33
C TRP A 321 10.84 -0.94 -3.51
N GLU A 322 10.39 -0.69 -4.74
CA GLU A 322 8.96 -0.59 -5.07
C GLU A 322 8.21 -1.89 -4.75
N MET A 323 8.82 -3.04 -5.08
CA MET A 323 8.23 -4.36 -4.79
C MET A 323 8.08 -4.60 -3.28
N LEU A 324 9.07 -4.20 -2.47
CA LEU A 324 8.99 -4.26 -1.02
C LEU A 324 7.83 -3.41 -0.49
N GLU A 325 7.73 -2.16 -0.95
CA GLU A 325 6.65 -1.24 -0.51
C GLU A 325 5.26 -1.79 -0.89
N ALA A 326 5.12 -2.37 -2.08
CA ALA A 326 3.88 -3.05 -2.48
C ALA A 326 3.58 -4.28 -1.62
N SER A 327 4.57 -5.12 -1.36
CA SER A 327 4.44 -6.32 -0.55
C SER A 327 4.01 -5.97 0.89
N VAL A 328 4.57 -4.91 1.48
CA VAL A 328 4.20 -4.44 2.82
C VAL A 328 2.74 -3.97 2.90
N ARG A 329 2.25 -3.23 1.89
CA ARG A 329 0.84 -2.79 1.86
C ARG A 329 -0.13 -3.97 1.77
N ASN A 330 0.20 -4.96 0.94
CA ASN A 330 -0.59 -6.19 0.83
C ASN A 330 -0.59 -6.92 2.17
N PHE A 331 0.59 -7.14 2.76
CA PHE A 331 0.72 -7.79 4.06
C PHE A 331 -0.10 -7.10 5.17
N ALA A 332 -0.05 -5.76 5.27
CA ALA A 332 -0.84 -5.02 6.25
C ALA A 332 -2.35 -5.20 6.04
N THR A 333 -2.80 -5.24 4.79
CA THR A 333 -4.20 -5.45 4.41
C THR A 333 -4.65 -6.88 4.74
N ASP A 334 -3.91 -7.87 4.23
CA ASP A 334 -4.26 -9.30 4.33
C ASP A 334 -4.27 -9.78 5.79
N ARG A 335 -3.37 -9.21 6.61
CA ARG A 335 -3.27 -9.54 8.04
C ARG A 335 -4.10 -8.63 8.93
N SER A 336 -4.78 -7.63 8.36
CA SER A 336 -5.55 -6.63 9.09
C SER A 336 -4.75 -5.95 10.21
N LEU A 337 -3.50 -5.59 9.92
CA LEU A 337 -2.57 -5.01 10.89
C LEU A 337 -2.39 -3.50 10.68
N ASP A 338 -2.54 -2.74 11.76
CA ASP A 338 -2.06 -1.37 11.80
C ASP A 338 -0.58 -1.41 12.23
N LEU A 339 0.33 -0.93 11.38
CA LEU A 339 1.78 -1.04 11.53
C LEU A 339 2.44 0.32 11.78
N ASP A 340 3.43 0.36 12.67
CA ASP A 340 4.41 1.44 12.69
C ASP A 340 5.48 1.10 11.66
N VAL A 341 5.66 1.98 10.68
CA VAL A 341 6.61 1.79 9.58
C VAL A 341 7.72 2.81 9.73
N TYR A 342 8.94 2.31 9.77
CA TYR A 342 10.15 3.11 9.78
C TYR A 342 10.89 2.89 8.47
N THR A 343 11.36 3.96 7.84
CA THR A 343 12.24 3.85 6.67
C THR A 343 13.43 4.76 6.90
N GLY A 344 14.65 4.28 6.66
CA GLY A 344 15.85 5.08 6.83
C GLY A 344 16.96 4.70 5.87
N VAL A 345 18.10 5.34 6.08
CA VAL A 345 19.30 5.14 5.27
C VAL A 345 20.52 4.91 6.15
N HIS A 346 21.53 4.23 5.61
CA HIS A 346 22.78 3.96 6.30
C HIS A 346 23.96 3.85 5.34
N GLY A 347 25.16 4.20 5.83
CA GLY A 347 26.39 4.20 5.06
C GLY A 347 26.42 5.25 3.95
N GLN A 348 27.58 5.40 3.34
CA GLN A 348 27.82 6.29 2.20
C GLN A 348 28.16 5.43 0.99
N MET A 349 27.50 5.68 -0.14
CA MET A 349 27.86 5.02 -1.38
C MET A 349 29.17 5.60 -1.93
N THR A 350 29.99 4.74 -2.52
CA THR A 350 31.22 5.14 -3.21
C THR A 350 31.22 4.67 -4.66
N LEU A 351 31.94 5.39 -5.53
CA LEU A 351 32.32 4.90 -6.86
C LEU A 351 33.83 5.09 -7.07
N PRO A 352 34.49 4.22 -7.86
CA PRO A 352 35.89 4.41 -8.20
C PRO A 352 36.07 5.63 -9.11
N ASN A 353 37.07 6.46 -8.80
CA ASN A 353 37.52 7.51 -9.70
C ASN A 353 38.41 6.97 -10.83
N ALA A 354 38.93 7.84 -11.69
CA ALA A 354 39.84 7.48 -12.79
C ALA A 354 41.09 6.69 -12.35
N SER A 355 41.53 6.82 -11.10
CA SER A 355 42.67 6.08 -10.53
C SER A 355 42.25 4.84 -9.73
N GLY A 356 40.99 4.39 -9.85
CA GLY A 356 40.45 3.23 -9.12
C GLY A 356 40.21 3.46 -7.62
N LYS A 357 40.44 4.67 -7.09
CA LYS A 357 40.21 5.02 -5.68
C LYS A 357 38.72 5.30 -5.45
N GLN A 358 38.15 4.63 -4.46
CA GLN A 358 36.76 4.86 -4.04
C GLN A 358 36.54 6.30 -3.56
N LYS A 359 35.45 6.92 -4.02
CA LYS A 359 35.04 8.28 -3.69
C LYS A 359 33.59 8.30 -3.24
N ASP A 360 33.35 8.94 -2.11
CA ASP A 360 32.01 9.20 -1.59
C ASP A 360 31.18 10.01 -2.59
N ILE A 361 29.95 9.55 -2.81
CA ILE A 361 29.03 10.18 -3.76
C ILE A 361 28.06 11.11 -3.04
N TYR A 362 27.94 12.33 -3.54
CA TYR A 362 27.05 13.36 -3.03
C TYR A 362 26.17 13.88 -4.15
N LEU A 363 24.95 14.30 -3.82
CA LEU A 363 24.09 14.99 -4.77
C LEU A 363 24.53 16.44 -5.02
N TYR A 364 25.25 17.03 -4.06
CA TYR A 364 25.84 18.38 -4.19
C TYR A 364 27.35 18.36 -3.96
N ALA A 365 28.11 18.88 -4.93
CA ALA A 365 29.54 19.12 -4.80
C ALA A 365 29.96 20.45 -5.44
N ASN A 366 30.53 21.35 -4.64
CA ASN A 366 31.10 22.62 -5.12
C ASN A 366 32.40 22.95 -4.38
N GLY A 367 33.53 23.02 -5.08
CA GLY A 367 34.84 23.16 -4.47
C GLY A 367 35.11 22.05 -3.46
N THR A 368 35.33 22.41 -2.19
CA THR A 368 35.48 21.48 -1.05
C THR A 368 34.15 21.15 -0.36
N THR A 369 33.08 21.89 -0.64
CA THR A 369 31.77 21.69 0.01
C THR A 369 31.06 20.48 -0.57
N ARG A 370 30.56 19.60 0.30
CA ARG A 370 29.76 18.42 -0.01
C ARG A 370 28.50 18.43 0.84
N ALA A 371 27.36 18.07 0.25
CA ALA A 371 26.09 17.99 0.97
C ALA A 371 25.16 16.98 0.30
N VAL A 372 24.15 16.52 1.04
CA VAL A 372 23.18 15.52 0.57
C VAL A 372 23.89 14.23 0.14
N PRO A 373 24.46 13.49 1.11
CA PRO A 373 25.15 12.24 0.83
C PRO A 373 24.24 11.22 0.13
N VAL A 374 24.78 10.47 -0.82
CA VAL A 374 24.09 9.31 -1.40
C VAL A 374 24.31 8.11 -0.47
N PRO A 375 23.26 7.56 0.13
CA PRO A 375 23.40 6.45 1.06
C PRO A 375 23.75 5.15 0.34
N LYS A 376 24.53 4.27 0.99
CA LYS A 376 24.82 2.91 0.48
C LYS A 376 23.64 1.97 0.68
N PHE A 377 22.94 2.10 1.81
CA PHE A 377 21.82 1.24 2.18
C PHE A 377 20.56 2.05 2.45
N TYR A 378 19.43 1.52 1.99
CA TYR A 378 18.12 1.85 2.52
C TYR A 378 17.66 0.71 3.43
N TRP A 379 16.89 1.04 4.45
CA TRP A 379 16.27 0.04 5.31
C TRP A 379 14.83 0.42 5.63
N LYS A 380 14.00 -0.59 5.86
CA LYS A 380 12.60 -0.43 6.26
C LYS A 380 12.29 -1.40 7.40
N ILE A 381 11.59 -0.96 8.43
CA ILE A 381 11.07 -1.81 9.50
C ILE A 381 9.56 -1.69 9.51
N ILE A 382 8.88 -2.85 9.51
CA ILE A 382 7.46 -2.93 9.86
C ILE A 382 7.35 -3.47 11.29
N TYR A 383 6.54 -2.81 12.12
CA TYR A 383 6.38 -3.17 13.53
C TYR A 383 4.89 -3.17 13.89
N ASP A 384 4.40 -4.28 14.44
CA ASP A 384 3.07 -4.35 15.05
C ASP A 384 3.17 -4.00 16.55
N PRO A 385 2.68 -2.82 16.98
CA PRO A 385 2.76 -2.42 18.38
C PRO A 385 1.94 -3.30 19.33
N ARG A 386 0.96 -4.06 18.82
CA ARG A 386 0.14 -4.95 19.67
C ARG A 386 0.90 -6.20 20.07
N SER A 387 1.47 -6.90 19.08
CA SER A 387 2.27 -8.12 19.34
C SER A 387 3.73 -7.83 19.68
N LYS A 388 4.20 -6.59 19.49
CA LYS A 388 5.60 -6.17 19.61
C LYS A 388 6.56 -6.95 18.69
N LYS A 389 6.03 -7.50 17.60
CA LYS A 389 6.83 -8.18 16.57
C LYS A 389 7.18 -7.20 15.47
N GLY A 390 8.38 -7.34 14.91
CA GLY A 390 8.81 -6.52 13.79
C GLY A 390 9.77 -7.25 12.85
N THR A 391 9.81 -6.81 11.60
CA THR A 391 10.71 -7.34 10.57
C THR A 391 11.40 -6.18 9.90
N ALA A 392 12.72 -6.30 9.73
CA ALA A 392 13.54 -5.33 9.04
C ALA A 392 13.84 -5.82 7.62
N PHE A 393 14.01 -4.88 6.71
CA PHE A 393 14.40 -5.10 5.33
C PHE A 393 15.53 -4.13 5.00
N VAL A 394 16.50 -4.60 4.22
CA VAL A 394 17.63 -3.81 3.75
C VAL A 394 17.67 -3.90 2.24
N GLY A 395 17.92 -2.78 1.58
CA GLY A 395 18.17 -2.69 0.15
C GLY A 395 19.48 -1.96 -0.13
N LEU A 396 20.30 -2.52 -1.01
CA LEU A 396 21.56 -1.94 -1.45
C LEU A 396 21.30 -0.92 -2.55
N ASN A 397 21.60 0.36 -2.27
CA ASN A 397 21.52 1.46 -3.22
C ASN A 397 22.81 1.58 -4.03
N ASP A 398 23.29 0.46 -4.58
CA ASP A 398 24.48 0.38 -5.41
C ASP A 398 24.28 -0.63 -6.56
N PRO A 399 23.72 -0.20 -7.70
CA PRO A 399 23.47 -1.06 -8.84
C PRO A 399 24.74 -1.32 -9.69
N PHE A 400 25.93 -0.92 -9.21
CA PHE A 400 27.19 -1.05 -9.95
C PHE A 400 28.12 -2.12 -9.40
N ILE A 401 27.72 -2.82 -8.32
CA ILE A 401 28.46 -3.97 -7.83
C ILE A 401 28.54 -5.05 -8.91
N LYS A 402 29.67 -5.77 -8.95
CA LYS A 402 29.90 -6.83 -9.95
C LYS A 402 29.50 -8.21 -9.45
N SER A 403 29.49 -8.38 -8.14
CA SER A 403 29.22 -9.64 -7.45
C SER A 403 28.63 -9.36 -6.07
N ILE A 404 27.82 -10.29 -5.59
CA ILE A 404 27.28 -10.32 -4.23
C ILE A 404 28.38 -10.88 -3.32
N THR A 405 28.77 -10.11 -2.31
CA THR A 405 29.83 -10.45 -1.35
C THR A 405 29.35 -10.21 0.08
N GLU A 406 29.98 -10.83 1.07
CA GLU A 406 29.52 -10.80 2.48
C GLU A 406 29.38 -9.36 3.03
N ASP A 407 30.20 -8.41 2.58
CA ASP A 407 30.18 -7.02 3.06
C ASP A 407 28.90 -6.23 2.71
N ILE A 408 28.03 -6.78 1.86
CA ILE A 408 26.73 -6.17 1.57
C ILE A 408 25.67 -6.52 2.63
N TYR A 409 25.89 -7.58 3.41
CA TYR A 409 25.00 -8.03 4.47
C TYR A 409 25.41 -7.40 5.79
N ILE A 410 24.65 -6.40 6.23
CA ILE A 410 24.88 -5.69 7.50
C ILE A 410 24.11 -6.34 8.66
N CYS A 411 23.40 -7.43 8.41
CA CYS A 411 22.68 -8.25 9.38
C CYS A 411 22.38 -9.62 8.77
N SER A 412 22.05 -10.59 9.61
CA SER A 412 21.79 -11.97 9.21
C SER A 412 20.52 -12.05 8.35
N ASP A 413 20.66 -12.58 7.13
CA ASP A 413 19.55 -12.71 6.20
C ASP A 413 18.55 -13.80 6.64
N ILE A 414 17.31 -13.39 6.88
CA ILE A 414 16.16 -14.24 7.21
C ILE A 414 15.08 -14.25 6.12
N SER A 415 15.37 -13.75 4.92
CA SER A 415 14.42 -13.65 3.79
C SER A 415 13.71 -14.96 3.49
N SER A 416 14.38 -16.10 3.67
CA SER A 416 13.81 -17.43 3.52
C SER A 416 12.58 -17.69 4.42
N LYS A 417 12.44 -16.96 5.52
CA LYS A 417 11.31 -17.03 6.47
C LYS A 417 10.15 -16.09 6.11
N ILE A 418 10.33 -15.19 5.13
CA ILE A 418 9.35 -14.15 4.77
C ILE A 418 8.75 -14.47 3.39
N LYS A 419 7.69 -15.30 3.37
CA LYS A 419 7.13 -15.86 2.13
C LYS A 419 6.21 -14.92 1.33
N TRP A 420 5.79 -13.80 1.91
CA TRP A 420 4.87 -12.85 1.27
C TRP A 420 5.59 -11.77 0.42
N LEU A 421 6.92 -11.80 0.36
CA LEU A 421 7.71 -10.86 -0.44
C LEU A 421 7.70 -11.25 -1.93
N MET A 422 7.50 -10.27 -2.79
CA MET A 422 7.44 -10.45 -4.25
C MET A 422 8.69 -9.94 -4.99
N TRP A 423 9.76 -9.62 -4.27
CA TRP A 423 11.00 -9.08 -4.83
C TRP A 423 11.87 -10.13 -5.51
N SER A 424 12.90 -9.68 -6.24
CA SER A 424 13.97 -10.52 -6.79
C SER A 424 15.26 -10.22 -6.01
N PRO A 425 15.48 -10.83 -4.83
CA PRO A 425 16.44 -10.36 -3.83
C PRO A 425 17.89 -10.27 -4.36
N ASP A 426 18.26 -11.13 -5.31
CA ASP A 426 19.62 -11.22 -5.87
C ASP A 426 19.81 -10.45 -7.19
N ASP A 427 18.78 -9.74 -7.68
CA ASP A 427 18.91 -8.91 -8.88
C ASP A 427 19.66 -7.60 -8.57
N ILE A 428 20.95 -7.59 -8.89
CA ILE A 428 21.84 -6.42 -8.72
C ILE A 428 21.25 -5.16 -9.37
N LYS A 429 20.64 -5.26 -10.57
CA LYS A 429 20.11 -4.09 -11.27
C LYS A 429 18.86 -3.57 -10.60
N ALA A 430 18.02 -4.45 -10.05
CA ALA A 430 16.86 -4.07 -9.25
C ALA A 430 17.22 -3.65 -7.81
N GLY A 431 18.50 -3.82 -7.42
CA GLY A 431 19.07 -3.52 -6.12
C GLY A 431 18.92 -4.67 -5.14
N ILE A 432 20.04 -5.24 -4.69
CA ILE A 432 20.06 -6.37 -3.76
C ILE A 432 19.23 -6.05 -2.53
N SER A 433 18.38 -6.99 -2.11
CA SER A 433 17.49 -6.78 -0.98
C SER A 433 17.35 -8.04 -0.13
N TYR A 434 17.32 -7.87 1.19
CA TYR A 434 17.23 -8.97 2.16
C TYR A 434 16.49 -8.53 3.43
N ALA A 435 16.08 -9.49 4.26
CA ALA A 435 15.34 -9.26 5.48
C ALA A 435 16.17 -9.65 6.70
N CYS A 436 15.98 -8.94 7.81
CA CYS A 436 16.68 -9.19 9.07
C CYS A 436 15.72 -9.13 10.26
N THR A 437 16.18 -9.61 11.41
CA THR A 437 15.55 -9.22 12.67
C THR A 437 15.79 -7.73 12.92
N VAL A 438 14.87 -7.08 13.64
CA VAL A 438 15.02 -5.66 13.97
C VAL A 438 16.22 -5.42 14.89
N ASP A 439 16.50 -6.35 15.81
CA ASP A 439 17.59 -6.20 16.77
C ASP A 439 18.96 -6.32 16.09
N ASP A 440 19.13 -7.29 15.20
CA ASP A 440 20.35 -7.48 14.41
C ASP A 440 20.64 -6.26 13.52
N LEU A 441 19.63 -5.75 12.79
CA LEU A 441 19.81 -4.53 11.99
C LEU A 441 20.14 -3.30 12.87
N ARG A 442 19.54 -3.19 14.06
CA ARG A 442 19.78 -2.07 14.98
C ARG A 442 21.20 -2.09 15.56
N GLU A 443 21.81 -3.26 15.70
CA GLU A 443 23.21 -3.40 16.10
C GLU A 443 24.14 -2.77 15.06
N ALA A 444 23.89 -3.03 13.77
CA ALA A 444 24.66 -2.43 12.68
C ALA A 444 24.31 -0.95 12.42
N ILE A 445 23.08 -0.53 12.73
CA ILE A 445 22.57 0.83 12.45
C ILE A 445 22.05 1.49 13.74
N PRO A 446 22.92 2.18 14.51
CA PRO A 446 22.52 2.83 15.76
C PRO A 446 21.51 3.98 15.59
N THR A 447 21.31 4.50 14.36
CA THR A 447 20.31 5.53 14.07
C THR A 447 18.88 5.01 14.15
N ILE A 448 18.68 3.69 14.11
CA ILE A 448 17.36 3.06 14.28
C ILE A 448 16.84 3.34 15.69
N PRO A 449 15.62 3.89 15.85
CA PRO A 449 15.04 4.15 17.17
C PRO A 449 14.97 2.88 18.04
N LYS A 450 15.13 3.08 19.35
CA LYS A 450 14.94 2.02 20.34
C LYS A 450 13.45 1.83 20.60
N PHE A 451 12.95 0.62 20.34
CA PHE A 451 11.63 0.14 20.73
C PHE A 451 11.72 -1.37 20.98
N GLN A 452 10.86 -1.88 21.87
CA GLN A 452 10.88 -3.29 22.25
C GLN A 452 10.44 -4.17 21.08
N THR A 453 11.23 -5.21 20.79
CA THR A 453 10.91 -6.24 19.81
C THR A 453 10.98 -7.61 20.48
N VAL A 454 9.93 -8.43 20.31
CA VAL A 454 9.82 -9.77 20.94
C VAL A 454 9.84 -10.91 19.91
N GLY A 455 10.06 -10.59 18.64
CA GLY A 455 10.17 -11.57 17.57
C GLY A 455 9.97 -10.98 16.18
N VAL A 456 10.12 -11.84 15.17
CA VAL A 456 9.95 -11.47 13.76
C VAL A 456 8.47 -11.40 13.41
N LEU A 457 8.06 -10.37 12.67
CA LEU A 457 6.72 -10.25 12.12
C LEU A 457 6.62 -11.03 10.81
N THR A 458 6.10 -12.26 10.87
CA THR A 458 5.95 -13.17 9.71
C THR A 458 4.49 -13.60 9.54
N ASP A 459 4.22 -14.41 8.51
CA ASP A 459 2.89 -14.91 8.16
C ASP A 459 2.37 -16.02 9.10
N GLN A 460 2.92 -16.17 10.31
CA GLN A 460 2.33 -17.09 11.27
C GLN A 460 0.93 -16.60 11.62
N LYS A 461 -0.11 -17.24 11.04
CA LYS A 461 -1.50 -17.16 11.50
C LYS A 461 -1.45 -17.28 13.02
N PHE A 462 -2.08 -16.35 13.73
CA PHE A 462 -2.30 -16.52 15.16
C PHE A 462 -2.90 -17.90 15.32
N ARG A 463 -2.16 -18.84 15.92
CA ARG A 463 -2.77 -20.05 16.46
C ARG A 463 -3.77 -19.51 17.46
N THR A 464 -5.05 -19.61 17.15
CA THR A 464 -6.11 -19.47 18.14
C THR A 464 -5.75 -20.50 19.21
N SER A 465 -5.21 -20.03 20.33
CA SER A 465 -5.11 -20.87 21.52
C SER A 465 -6.55 -21.23 21.86
N CYS A 466 -6.93 -22.50 21.70
CA CYS A 466 -8.14 -23.01 22.34
C CYS A 466 -8.00 -22.70 23.84
N PHE A 467 -8.80 -21.75 24.32
CA PHE A 467 -9.05 -21.63 25.75
C PHE A 467 -9.98 -22.77 26.12
N SER A 468 -9.45 -23.77 26.83
CA SER A 468 -10.27 -24.77 27.49
C SER A 468 -11.02 -24.08 28.63
N ILE A 469 -12.31 -23.82 28.43
CA ILE A 469 -13.24 -23.57 29.53
C ILE A 469 -13.92 -24.90 29.83
N GLY A 470 -13.78 -25.36 31.08
CA GLY A 470 -14.64 -26.40 31.64
C GLY A 470 -14.08 -27.81 31.58
N GLN A 471 -14.04 -28.44 32.75
CA GLN A 471 -13.64 -29.82 33.00
C GLN A 471 -14.55 -30.79 32.24
N THR A 472 -13.99 -31.61 31.36
CA THR A 472 -14.40 -33.02 31.21
C THR A 472 -13.29 -33.80 30.51
N LEU A 473 -12.79 -34.83 31.18
CA LEU A 473 -11.79 -35.77 30.69
C LEU A 473 -12.40 -36.65 29.58
N TRP A 474 -11.85 -36.58 28.38
CA TRP A 474 -11.94 -37.63 27.36
C TRP A 474 -10.58 -37.79 26.66
N PRO A 475 -10.24 -39.00 26.17
CA PRO A 475 -8.86 -39.39 25.88
C PRO A 475 -8.26 -38.62 24.70
N VAL A 476 -6.95 -38.41 24.80
CA VAL A 476 -6.08 -37.84 23.78
C VAL A 476 -6.00 -38.82 22.62
N ASP A 477 -6.54 -38.45 21.46
CA ASP A 477 -6.04 -38.77 20.11
C ASP A 477 -6.99 -38.14 19.06
N GLU A 478 -6.43 -37.68 17.94
CA GLU A 478 -7.08 -36.96 16.81
C GLU A 478 -7.21 -35.42 16.90
N CYS A 479 -6.06 -34.75 16.92
CA CYS A 479 -5.91 -33.50 16.18
C CYS A 479 -5.26 -33.81 14.82
N GLN A 480 -6.04 -34.29 13.84
CA GLN A 480 -5.55 -34.43 12.48
C GLN A 480 -5.37 -33.07 11.81
N LEU A 481 -4.16 -32.86 11.29
CA LEU A 481 -3.75 -31.78 10.42
C LEU A 481 -4.61 -31.78 9.15
N LEU A 482 -5.38 -30.72 8.92
CA LEU A 482 -5.84 -30.36 7.58
C LEU A 482 -4.94 -29.26 7.05
N SER A 483 -3.80 -29.67 6.47
CA SER A 483 -3.12 -28.90 5.45
C SER A 483 -3.89 -29.07 4.14
N THR A 484 -4.65 -28.07 3.73
CA THR A 484 -5.06 -27.96 2.33
C THR A 484 -3.95 -27.22 1.58
N ASP A 485 -2.93 -27.97 1.17
CA ASP A 485 -2.11 -27.61 0.03
C ASP A 485 -2.85 -28.04 -1.26
N GLU A 486 -2.54 -27.32 -2.34
CA GLU A 486 -3.15 -27.39 -3.69
C GLU A 486 -4.45 -26.62 -3.91
N ALA A 487 -4.31 -25.29 -3.97
CA ALA A 487 -5.08 -24.49 -4.93
C ALA A 487 -4.11 -23.86 -5.93
N SER A 488 -3.82 -24.59 -7.01
CA SER A 488 -3.22 -24.04 -8.22
C SER A 488 -4.20 -23.03 -8.84
N PHE A 489 -4.07 -21.76 -8.48
CA PHE A 489 -4.71 -20.67 -9.23
C PHE A 489 -3.90 -20.42 -10.51
N THR A 490 -4.33 -21.01 -11.61
CA THR A 490 -3.97 -20.54 -12.95
C THR A 490 -4.53 -19.14 -13.13
N ASN A 491 -3.72 -18.12 -12.86
CA ASN A 491 -4.10 -16.74 -13.08
C ASN A 491 -3.80 -16.36 -14.54
N ASN A 492 -4.71 -16.70 -15.44
CA ASN A 492 -4.80 -16.06 -16.76
C ASN A 492 -5.39 -14.66 -16.57
N GLY A 493 -4.53 -13.70 -16.23
CA GLY A 493 -4.87 -12.28 -16.16
C GLY A 493 -3.79 -11.47 -16.86
N MET A 494 -4.09 -11.03 -18.08
CA MET A 494 -3.24 -10.14 -18.88
C MET A 494 -2.81 -8.92 -18.05
N PHE A 495 -1.51 -8.85 -17.75
CA PHE A 495 -0.87 -7.64 -17.28
C PHE A 495 -0.84 -6.61 -18.42
N ASN A 496 -1.78 -5.66 -18.39
CA ASN A 496 -1.60 -4.42 -19.12
C ASN A 496 -0.48 -3.60 -18.45
N ARG A 497 0.74 -3.72 -18.99
CA ARG A 497 1.84 -2.79 -18.73
C ARG A 497 1.45 -1.42 -19.28
N TYR A 498 0.91 -0.56 -18.44
CA TYR A 498 0.98 0.88 -18.69
C TYR A 498 2.14 1.46 -17.90
N ASN A 499 3.22 1.71 -18.63
CA ASN A 499 4.38 2.48 -18.19
C ASN A 499 3.94 3.83 -17.59
N GLU A 500 4.21 4.05 -16.30
CA GLU A 500 4.23 5.41 -15.73
C GLU A 500 5.55 6.11 -16.13
N HIS A 501 5.64 6.50 -17.40
CA HIS A 501 6.63 7.45 -17.89
C HIS A 501 5.90 8.62 -18.55
N THR A 502 5.67 9.68 -17.79
CA THR A 502 5.52 11.01 -18.38
C THR A 502 6.51 11.97 -17.74
N TRP A 503 7.35 12.46 -18.63
CA TRP A 503 8.45 13.38 -18.41
C TRP A 503 7.98 14.69 -17.80
N SER A 504 8.86 15.26 -16.98
CA SER A 504 8.82 16.65 -16.55
C SER A 504 8.90 17.59 -17.77
N ALA A 505 7.79 18.22 -18.12
CA ALA A 505 7.79 19.40 -18.98
C ALA A 505 7.80 20.66 -18.11
N GLU A 506 8.98 21.03 -17.59
CA GLU A 506 9.25 22.37 -17.09
C GLU A 506 10.42 22.95 -17.89
N ASN A 507 10.10 23.58 -19.03
CA ASN A 507 10.95 24.63 -19.60
C ASN A 507 10.07 25.61 -20.39
N SER A 508 9.42 26.51 -19.65
CA SER A 508 8.69 27.65 -20.21
C SER A 508 9.68 28.73 -20.65
N ARG A 509 10.21 28.62 -21.88
CA ARG A 509 10.82 29.71 -22.66
C ARG A 509 11.15 29.20 -24.07
N LEU A 510 10.13 29.14 -24.93
CA LEU A 510 10.20 29.18 -26.41
C LEU A 510 8.79 28.99 -26.98
N ARG A 511 7.90 29.97 -26.74
CA ARG A 511 6.73 30.20 -27.58
C ARG A 511 6.61 31.70 -27.80
N ARG A 512 7.27 32.17 -28.86
CA ARG A 512 6.91 33.41 -29.55
C ARG A 512 7.57 33.39 -30.93
N LYS A 513 6.75 33.69 -31.96
CA LYS A 513 7.05 33.73 -33.41
C LYS A 513 7.11 32.31 -34.00
N ILE A 514 6.38 31.91 -35.05
CA ILE A 514 5.82 32.62 -36.21
C ILE A 514 4.52 31.90 -36.64
N SER A 515 3.49 32.69 -36.92
CA SER A 515 2.31 32.35 -37.73
C SER A 515 2.62 32.73 -39.19
N THR A 516 2.00 32.04 -40.15
CA THR A 516 2.11 32.16 -41.62
C THR A 516 3.48 31.71 -42.17
N ASP A 517 3.58 30.76 -43.10
CA ASP A 517 2.98 30.83 -44.42
C ASP A 517 2.90 29.44 -45.11
N LYS A 518 2.15 29.42 -46.21
CA LYS A 518 1.86 28.31 -47.11
C LYS A 518 3.08 27.73 -47.85
N ASP A 519 2.81 26.56 -48.43
CA ASP A 519 3.29 26.05 -49.72
C ASP A 519 4.62 25.28 -49.83
N THR A 520 4.42 24.03 -50.27
CA THR A 520 5.15 23.30 -51.33
C THR A 520 6.46 22.56 -51.05
N ARG A 521 6.40 21.28 -51.46
CA ARG A 521 7.37 20.48 -52.23
C ARG A 521 8.45 19.66 -51.49
N THR A 522 8.22 18.34 -51.55
CA THR A 522 9.12 17.26 -52.02
C THR A 522 10.61 17.36 -51.68
N PHE A 523 11.13 16.44 -50.87
CA PHE A 523 11.55 15.08 -51.26
C PHE A 523 11.55 14.16 -50.04
#